data_AF-A0A0D5CEU6-F1
#
_entry.id   AF-A0A0D5CEU6-F1
#
_cell.length_a   1.000
_cell.length_b   1.000
_cell.length_c   1.000
_cell.angle_alpha   90.00
_cell.angle_beta   90.00
_cell.angle_gamma   90.00
#
_symmetry.space_group_name_H-M   'P 1'
#
loop_
_entity.id
_entity.type
_entity.pdbx_description
1 polymer ?
#
loop_
_entity_poly.entity_id
_entity_poly.type
_entity_poly.pdbx_seq_one_letter_code
_entity_poly.pdbx_strand_id
1 'polypeptide(L)'
;MRNSIGSDPAVSVARATSSAIHQWATGVQSVETSRVILFQGSDLDRQADRLSRTGDVILAPVASGSPGRRLPSGASVLTYEGQLVDAGDVMHIGRGYEIEFQDYLAVPFSPINRPTVVRLSSAEDWKALAADADEAQATGSFITQMTSASVVLADRSVIDAVAERVDIPVNRLTVDHVGDVRYWPHEPSPEGAAVNEAMPTAAYFAAIGGEATERLVRERPWFQRYLAALRVIGQEGGGAWSISGFGRTLGGSAPHPGSRTTGELLIWREDEHLLVEPDSGRRFKLGRETAIAVEALLEADTLDAAVDRGASAGLARRGLHQRITDLQGRLADVGVAIGPEAAAV
;
A
#
# COMPACT_ATOMS: atom_id res chain seq x y z
N MET A 1 39.77 -10.20 0.43
CA MET A 1 38.79 -11.30 0.55
C MET A 1 37.52 -10.75 1.17
N ARG A 2 36.51 -10.46 0.35
CA ARG A 2 35.19 -10.04 0.83
C ARG A 2 34.38 -11.31 1.11
N ASN A 3 33.99 -11.52 2.37
CA ASN A 3 33.11 -12.61 2.75
C ASN A 3 31.73 -12.37 2.12
N SER A 4 31.42 -13.16 1.10
CA SER A 4 30.05 -13.38 0.64
C SER A 4 29.32 -14.10 1.77
N ILE A 5 28.48 -13.36 2.50
CA ILE A 5 27.46 -13.97 3.36
C ILE A 5 26.43 -14.54 2.38
N GLY A 6 26.60 -15.81 2.01
CA GLY A 6 25.58 -16.54 1.27
C GLY A 6 24.31 -16.56 2.10
N SER A 7 23.25 -15.92 1.61
CA SER A 7 21.92 -16.05 2.19
C SER A 7 21.50 -17.52 2.13
N ASP A 8 20.96 -18.02 3.24
CA ASP A 8 20.41 -19.38 3.30
C ASP A 8 19.35 -19.54 2.18
N PRO A 9 19.50 -20.53 1.28
CA PRO A 9 18.58 -20.72 0.17
C PRO A 9 17.12 -20.91 0.63
N ALA A 10 16.88 -21.47 1.83
CA ALA A 10 15.53 -21.60 2.37
C ALA A 10 14.92 -20.24 2.74
N VAL A 11 15.73 -19.34 3.32
CA VAL A 11 15.33 -17.97 3.65
C VAL A 11 15.07 -17.16 2.38
N SER A 12 15.88 -17.36 1.33
CA SER A 12 15.67 -16.72 0.03
C SER A 12 14.36 -17.14 -0.64
N VAL A 13 13.97 -18.41 -0.54
CA VAL A 13 12.72 -18.92 -1.13
C VAL A 13 11.50 -18.42 -0.35
N ALA A 14 11.55 -18.41 0.98
CA ALA A 14 10.46 -17.89 1.81
C ALA A 14 10.23 -16.39 1.54
N ARG A 15 11.32 -15.62 1.43
CA ARG A 15 11.25 -14.18 1.10
C ARG A 15 10.64 -13.93 -0.28
N ALA A 16 11.11 -14.64 -1.31
CA ALA A 16 10.55 -14.54 -2.66
C ALA A 16 9.06 -14.94 -2.70
N THR A 17 8.67 -15.99 -1.96
CA THR A 17 7.28 -16.43 -1.84
C THR A 17 6.41 -15.36 -1.20
N SER A 18 6.81 -14.85 -0.03
CA SER A 18 6.09 -13.77 0.67
C SER A 18 5.98 -12.51 -0.20
N SER A 19 7.03 -12.20 -0.95
CA SER A 19 7.06 -11.05 -1.83
C SER A 19 6.11 -11.21 -3.02
N ALA A 20 6.06 -12.38 -3.66
CA ALA A 20 5.14 -12.66 -4.73
C ALA A 20 3.68 -12.63 -4.23
N ILE A 21 3.43 -13.19 -3.04
CA ILE A 21 2.11 -13.14 -2.40
C ILE A 21 1.66 -11.70 -2.17
N HIS A 22 2.55 -10.87 -1.61
CA HIS A 22 2.23 -9.46 -1.35
C HIS A 22 2.00 -8.66 -2.64
N GLN A 23 2.84 -8.87 -3.65
CA GLN A 23 2.68 -8.24 -4.97
C GLN A 23 1.36 -8.65 -5.63
N TRP A 24 1.02 -9.94 -5.60
CA TRP A 24 -0.26 -10.40 -6.11
C TRP A 24 -1.41 -9.75 -5.34
N ALA A 25 -1.38 -9.83 -4.00
CA ALA A 25 -2.41 -9.29 -3.14
C ALA A 25 -2.69 -7.80 -3.41
N THR A 26 -1.66 -6.97 -3.51
CA THR A 26 -1.78 -5.49 -3.57
C THR A 26 -1.65 -4.89 -4.98
N GLY A 27 -1.13 -5.68 -5.94
CA GLY A 27 -0.68 -5.23 -7.24
C GLY A 27 0.57 -4.33 -7.21
N VAL A 28 1.17 -4.08 -6.04
CA VAL A 28 2.37 -3.25 -5.92
C VAL A 28 3.60 -4.06 -6.31
N GLN A 29 4.44 -3.50 -7.17
CA GLN A 29 5.63 -4.17 -7.70
C GLN A 29 6.62 -4.52 -6.60
N SER A 30 7.15 -5.74 -6.64
CA SER A 30 8.33 -6.14 -5.86
C SER A 30 9.62 -6.01 -6.66
N VAL A 31 10.73 -5.80 -5.95
CA VAL A 31 12.10 -5.89 -6.49
C VAL A 31 12.44 -7.33 -6.94
N GLU A 32 11.83 -8.35 -6.33
CA GLU A 32 12.21 -9.75 -6.51
C GLU A 32 11.38 -10.50 -7.57
N THR A 33 10.25 -9.94 -8.00
CA THR A 33 9.27 -10.63 -8.86
C THR A 33 8.80 -9.70 -9.96
N SER A 34 8.84 -10.13 -11.23
CA SER A 34 8.35 -9.30 -12.34
C SER A 34 6.83 -9.15 -12.28
N ARG A 35 6.08 -10.23 -12.54
CA ARG A 35 4.63 -10.26 -12.36
C ARG A 35 4.20 -11.51 -11.61
N VAL A 36 3.01 -11.47 -11.02
CA VAL A 36 2.40 -12.65 -10.41
C VAL A 36 1.13 -13.02 -11.16
N ILE A 37 1.07 -14.25 -11.66
CA ILE A 37 -0.04 -14.74 -12.47
C ILE A 37 -0.76 -15.84 -11.70
N LEU A 38 -2.00 -15.58 -11.31
CA LEU A 38 -2.88 -16.57 -10.70
C LEU A 38 -3.57 -17.40 -11.79
N PHE A 39 -3.42 -18.70 -11.75
CA PHE A 39 -4.16 -19.65 -12.57
C PHE A 39 -5.24 -20.31 -11.74
N GLN A 40 -6.49 -20.25 -12.19
CA GLN A 40 -7.61 -20.94 -11.55
C GLN A 40 -7.98 -22.25 -12.27
N GLY A 41 -7.42 -22.50 -13.46
CA GLY A 41 -7.67 -23.68 -14.29
C GLY A 41 -6.65 -24.80 -14.16
N SER A 42 -6.89 -25.91 -14.88
CA SER A 42 -6.04 -27.10 -14.89
C SER A 42 -5.04 -27.19 -16.05
N ASP A 43 -5.21 -26.40 -17.13
CA ASP A 43 -4.33 -26.42 -18.31
C ASP A 43 -3.15 -25.44 -18.18
N LEU A 44 -2.38 -25.60 -17.10
CA LEU A 44 -1.26 -24.71 -16.77
C LEU A 44 -0.22 -24.66 -17.88
N ASP A 45 0.20 -25.82 -18.38
CA ASP A 45 1.34 -25.93 -19.30
C ASP A 45 1.09 -25.18 -20.62
N ARG A 46 -0.11 -25.31 -21.19
CA ARG A 46 -0.43 -24.70 -22.49
C ARG A 46 -0.57 -23.19 -22.40
N GLN A 47 -1.13 -22.69 -21.30
CA GLN A 47 -1.46 -21.28 -21.14
C GLN A 47 -0.29 -20.49 -20.56
N ALA A 48 0.44 -21.06 -19.60
CA ALA A 48 1.58 -20.39 -18.98
C ALA A 48 2.74 -20.17 -19.94
N ASP A 49 2.98 -21.08 -20.89
CA ASP A 49 4.03 -20.92 -21.92
C ASP A 49 3.81 -19.69 -22.81
N ARG A 50 2.57 -19.25 -23.00
CA ARG A 50 2.24 -18.08 -23.83
C ARG A 50 2.29 -16.76 -23.08
N LEU A 51 2.01 -16.79 -21.78
CA LEU A 51 1.79 -15.59 -20.97
C LEU A 51 2.97 -15.24 -20.08
N SER A 52 3.65 -16.26 -19.55
CA SER A 52 4.71 -16.09 -18.56
C SER A 52 6.05 -15.72 -19.21
N ARG A 53 6.81 -14.89 -18.50
CA ARG A 53 8.15 -14.44 -18.87
C ARG A 53 9.13 -14.84 -17.76
N THR A 54 10.42 -14.76 -18.07
CA THR A 54 11.46 -14.94 -17.05
C THR A 54 11.27 -13.90 -15.94
N GLY A 55 11.28 -14.36 -14.69
CA GLY A 55 11.06 -13.50 -13.51
C GLY A 55 9.61 -13.44 -13.03
N ASP A 56 8.65 -13.97 -13.80
CA ASP A 56 7.27 -14.11 -13.34
C ASP A 56 7.15 -15.25 -12.30
N VAL A 57 6.18 -15.10 -11.41
CA VAL A 57 5.74 -16.13 -10.47
C VAL A 57 4.32 -16.56 -10.83
N ILE A 58 4.10 -17.87 -10.89
CA ILE A 58 2.81 -18.47 -11.18
C ILE A 58 2.22 -19.04 -9.89
N LEU A 59 1.03 -18.60 -9.51
CA LEU A 59 0.22 -19.24 -8.48
C LEU A 59 -0.74 -20.21 -9.20
N ALA A 60 -0.57 -21.52 -9.03
CA ALA A 60 -1.41 -22.53 -9.67
C ALA A 60 -2.03 -23.50 -8.66
N PRO A 61 -3.18 -24.12 -8.95
CA PRO A 61 -3.76 -25.11 -8.04
C PRO A 61 -2.80 -26.30 -7.87
N VAL A 62 -2.79 -26.96 -6.70
CA VAL A 62 -1.93 -28.15 -6.47
C VAL A 62 -2.21 -29.26 -7.49
N ALA A 63 -3.45 -29.36 -8.01
CA ALA A 63 -3.81 -30.31 -9.05
C ALA A 63 -3.11 -30.06 -10.41
N SER A 64 -2.69 -28.82 -10.67
CA SER A 64 -2.17 -28.35 -11.96
C SER A 64 -0.67 -28.07 -11.93
N GLY A 65 -0.06 -28.04 -10.73
CA GLY A 65 1.32 -27.61 -10.54
C GLY A 65 2.13 -28.54 -9.64
N SER A 66 3.44 -28.33 -9.63
CA SER A 66 4.33 -28.94 -8.64
C SER A 66 5.11 -27.82 -7.94
N PRO A 67 5.17 -27.80 -6.60
CA PRO A 67 5.85 -26.73 -5.87
C PRO A 67 7.31 -26.61 -6.30
N GLY A 68 7.77 -25.38 -6.58
CA GLY A 68 9.17 -25.12 -6.96
C GLY A 68 9.53 -25.54 -8.38
N ARG A 69 8.58 -26.00 -9.19
CA ARG A 69 8.77 -26.22 -10.62
C ARG A 69 9.12 -24.89 -11.30
N ARG A 70 10.06 -24.93 -12.24
CA ARG A 70 10.25 -23.86 -13.22
C ARG A 70 9.62 -24.24 -14.55
N LEU A 71 8.92 -23.29 -15.15
CA LEU A 71 8.39 -23.43 -16.51
C LEU A 71 9.49 -23.20 -17.55
N PRO A 72 9.31 -23.64 -18.80
CA PRO A 72 10.24 -23.36 -19.91
C PRO A 72 10.56 -21.87 -20.09
N SER A 73 9.60 -20.98 -19.80
CA SER A 73 9.76 -19.52 -19.80
C SER A 73 10.74 -18.99 -18.73
N GLY A 74 11.12 -19.83 -17.76
CA GLY A 74 11.91 -19.46 -16.59
C GLY A 74 11.09 -18.98 -15.40
N ALA A 75 9.76 -18.89 -15.53
CA ALA A 75 8.84 -18.54 -14.45
C ALA A 75 8.83 -19.61 -13.35
N SER A 76 8.65 -19.17 -12.10
CA SER A 76 8.62 -20.07 -10.92
C SER A 76 7.18 -20.41 -10.55
N VAL A 77 6.89 -21.66 -10.23
CA VAL A 77 5.55 -22.12 -9.85
C VAL A 77 5.44 -22.30 -8.34
N LEU A 78 4.47 -21.60 -7.75
CA LEU A 78 3.95 -21.82 -6.41
C LEU A 78 2.58 -22.47 -6.53
N THR A 79 2.32 -23.46 -5.69
CA THR A 79 1.04 -24.15 -5.68
C THR A 79 0.16 -23.66 -4.55
N TYR A 80 -1.15 -23.61 -4.79
CA TYR A 80 -2.14 -23.27 -3.77
C TYR A 80 -3.31 -24.26 -3.71
N GLU A 81 -3.93 -24.35 -2.53
CA GLU A 81 -5.20 -25.03 -2.28
C GLU A 81 -6.26 -24.00 -1.87
N GLY A 82 -7.53 -24.33 -2.03
CA GLY A 82 -8.65 -23.43 -1.77
C GLY A 82 -9.06 -22.62 -3.00
N GLN A 83 -9.78 -21.53 -2.76
CA GLN A 83 -10.37 -20.67 -3.78
C GLN A 83 -10.38 -19.22 -3.31
N LEU A 84 -10.73 -18.29 -4.21
CA LEU A 84 -10.71 -16.83 -4.00
C LEU A 84 -11.83 -16.16 -4.81
N VAL A 85 -13.00 -16.77 -4.77
CA VAL A 85 -14.15 -16.34 -5.57
C VAL A 85 -14.99 -15.38 -4.73
N ASP A 86 -15.36 -15.84 -3.54
CA ASP A 86 -16.33 -15.19 -2.66
C ASP A 86 -15.66 -14.59 -1.42
N ALA A 87 -16.30 -13.60 -0.80
CA ALA A 87 -15.87 -13.09 0.49
C ALA A 87 -15.92 -14.20 1.56
N GLY A 88 -14.87 -14.27 2.38
CA GLY A 88 -14.61 -15.34 3.34
C GLY A 88 -13.86 -16.54 2.75
N ASP A 89 -13.61 -16.59 1.44
CA ASP A 89 -12.79 -17.64 0.84
C ASP A 89 -11.35 -17.58 1.34
N VAL A 90 -10.74 -18.76 1.43
CA VAL A 90 -9.38 -18.95 1.94
C VAL A 90 -8.53 -19.67 0.91
N MET A 91 -7.32 -19.15 0.71
CA MET A 91 -6.29 -19.77 -0.11
C MET A 91 -5.06 -20.11 0.74
N HIS A 92 -4.62 -21.36 0.63
CA HIS A 92 -3.39 -21.85 1.25
C HIS A 92 -2.29 -21.93 0.19
N ILE A 93 -1.19 -21.21 0.36
CA ILE A 93 -0.07 -21.20 -0.58
C ILE A 93 1.14 -21.93 0.03
N GLY A 94 1.63 -22.93 -0.68
CA GLY A 94 2.75 -23.75 -0.22
C GLY A 94 2.44 -24.48 1.10
N ARG A 95 3.31 -24.35 2.11
CA ARG A 95 3.20 -25.05 3.40
C ARG A 95 3.04 -24.15 4.62
N GLY A 96 2.80 -22.85 4.43
CA GLY A 96 2.82 -21.92 5.56
C GLY A 96 2.17 -20.57 5.35
N TYR A 97 1.59 -20.31 4.18
CA TYR A 97 0.87 -19.07 3.92
C TYR A 97 -0.62 -19.38 3.75
N GLU A 98 -1.45 -18.63 4.45
CA GLU A 98 -2.91 -18.69 4.37
C GLU A 98 -3.40 -17.25 4.24
N ILE A 99 -4.32 -17.02 3.30
CA ILE A 99 -4.88 -15.71 3.00
C ILE A 99 -6.38 -15.86 2.87
N GLU A 100 -7.10 -15.00 3.59
CA GLU A 100 -8.54 -14.84 3.49
C GLU A 100 -8.88 -13.66 2.56
N PHE A 101 -9.95 -13.77 1.79
CA PHE A 101 -10.48 -12.69 0.97
C PHE A 101 -11.71 -12.08 1.63
N GLN A 102 -11.80 -10.75 1.63
CA GLN A 102 -12.96 -10.06 2.19
C GLN A 102 -13.34 -8.86 1.33
N ASP A 103 -14.64 -8.65 1.12
CA ASP A 103 -15.13 -7.40 0.54
C ASP A 103 -15.04 -6.27 1.56
N TYR A 104 -14.66 -5.08 1.11
CA TYR A 104 -14.44 -3.93 1.99
C TYR A 104 -15.62 -3.63 2.92
N LEU A 105 -16.84 -3.61 2.37
CA LEU A 105 -18.06 -3.35 3.15
C LEU A 105 -18.31 -4.37 4.29
N ALA A 106 -17.75 -5.58 4.19
CA ALA A 106 -17.94 -6.62 5.18
C ALA A 106 -16.84 -6.62 6.28
N VAL A 107 -15.76 -5.86 6.09
CA VAL A 107 -14.64 -5.79 7.03
C VAL A 107 -15.04 -5.30 8.42
N PRO A 108 -15.85 -4.23 8.59
CA PRO A 108 -16.22 -3.75 9.93
C PRO A 108 -16.96 -4.78 10.79
N PHE A 109 -17.57 -5.78 10.16
CA PHE A 109 -18.41 -6.80 10.80
C PHE A 109 -17.69 -8.14 11.00
N SER A 110 -16.46 -8.29 10.48
CA SER A 110 -15.74 -9.56 10.46
C SER A 110 -14.48 -9.49 11.31
N PRO A 111 -14.23 -10.45 12.22
CA PRO A 111 -12.99 -10.49 12.98
C PRO A 111 -11.81 -10.86 12.07
N ILE A 112 -10.74 -10.08 12.11
CA ILE A 112 -9.51 -10.37 11.37
C ILE A 112 -8.67 -11.36 12.17
N ASN A 113 -8.80 -12.65 11.83
CA ASN A 113 -8.10 -13.74 12.52
C ASN A 113 -6.91 -14.30 11.72
N ARG A 114 -6.73 -13.84 10.49
CA ARG A 114 -5.75 -14.33 9.51
C ARG A 114 -5.24 -13.17 8.65
N PRO A 115 -4.14 -13.36 7.88
CA PRO A 115 -3.84 -12.46 6.78
C PRO A 115 -5.05 -12.34 5.84
N THR A 116 -5.53 -11.12 5.63
CA THR A 116 -6.75 -10.84 4.87
C THR A 116 -6.45 -9.84 3.76
N VAL A 117 -6.84 -10.19 2.54
CA VAL A 117 -6.84 -9.30 1.38
C VAL A 117 -8.23 -8.72 1.25
N VAL A 118 -8.33 -7.39 1.36
CA VAL A 118 -9.59 -6.66 1.28
C VAL A 118 -9.75 -6.10 -0.13
N ARG A 119 -10.86 -6.43 -0.80
CA ARG A 119 -11.13 -6.07 -2.20
C ARG A 119 -12.09 -4.88 -2.32
N LEU A 120 -11.88 -4.05 -3.35
CA LEU A 120 -12.79 -3.00 -3.78
C LEU A 120 -13.50 -3.39 -5.08
N SER A 121 -14.44 -4.32 -4.97
CA SER A 121 -15.09 -5.00 -6.11
C SER A 121 -16.22 -4.19 -6.76
N SER A 122 -16.67 -3.13 -6.11
CA SER A 122 -17.83 -2.35 -6.54
C SER A 122 -17.66 -0.86 -6.28
N ALA A 123 -18.41 -0.04 -7.00
CA ALA A 123 -18.47 1.40 -6.73
C ALA A 123 -18.87 1.73 -5.27
N GLU A 124 -19.64 0.86 -4.61
CA GLU A 124 -20.01 1.06 -3.20
C GLU A 124 -18.84 0.79 -2.24
N ASP A 125 -17.98 -0.20 -2.53
CA ASP A 125 -16.75 -0.43 -1.76
C ASP A 125 -15.82 0.79 -1.81
N TRP A 126 -15.65 1.37 -3.00
CA TRP A 126 -14.85 2.59 -3.20
C TRP A 126 -15.44 3.80 -2.47
N LYS A 127 -16.77 3.97 -2.50
CA LYS A 127 -17.45 5.04 -1.76
C LYS A 127 -17.28 4.88 -0.26
N ALA A 128 -17.40 3.66 0.26
CA ALA A 128 -17.21 3.37 1.67
C ALA A 128 -15.77 3.68 2.11
N LEU A 129 -14.77 3.18 1.37
CA LEU A 129 -13.37 3.49 1.63
C LEU A 129 -13.09 5.00 1.63
N ALA A 130 -13.68 5.75 0.69
CA ALA A 130 -13.57 7.20 0.64
C ALA A 130 -14.22 7.89 1.85
N ALA A 131 -15.41 7.44 2.26
CA ALA A 131 -16.08 7.96 3.44
C ALA A 131 -15.27 7.70 4.72
N ASP A 132 -14.68 6.53 4.85
CA ASP A 132 -13.83 6.19 6.01
C ASP A 132 -12.53 7.00 6.02
N ALA A 133 -11.94 7.27 4.85
CA ALA A 133 -10.79 8.16 4.72
C ALA A 133 -11.13 9.60 5.11
N ASP A 134 -12.33 10.08 4.72
CA ASP A 134 -12.84 11.39 5.09
C ASP A 134 -13.12 11.48 6.60
N GLU A 135 -13.73 10.44 7.18
CA GLU A 135 -13.99 10.35 8.62
C GLU A 135 -12.69 10.32 9.42
N ALA A 136 -11.71 9.51 9.01
CA ALA A 136 -10.40 9.47 9.64
C ALA A 136 -9.71 10.84 9.57
N GLN A 137 -9.79 11.51 8.42
CA GLN A 137 -9.20 12.83 8.23
C GLN A 137 -9.85 13.85 9.19
N ALA A 138 -11.17 13.83 9.31
CA ALA A 138 -11.94 14.75 10.14
C ALA A 138 -11.81 14.47 11.64
N THR A 139 -11.78 13.21 12.05
CA THR A 139 -11.95 12.80 13.46
C THR A 139 -10.76 12.05 14.05
N GLY A 140 -9.89 11.49 13.22
CA GLY A 140 -8.82 10.60 13.63
C GLY A 140 -9.29 9.17 13.92
N SER A 141 -10.56 8.87 13.62
CA SER A 141 -11.15 7.53 13.77
C SER A 141 -10.81 6.65 12.57
N PHE A 142 -10.23 5.48 12.82
CA PHE A 142 -9.94 4.49 11.78
C PHE A 142 -10.77 3.24 12.02
N ILE A 143 -11.13 2.52 10.94
CA ILE A 143 -11.74 1.20 11.08
C ILE A 143 -10.74 0.26 11.73
N THR A 144 -11.09 -0.23 12.93
CA THR A 144 -10.20 -1.03 13.77
C THR A 144 -9.63 -2.24 13.01
N GLN A 145 -10.46 -2.94 12.26
CA GLN A 145 -10.07 -4.10 11.47
C GLN A 145 -9.06 -3.75 10.37
N MET A 146 -9.26 -2.61 9.69
CA MET A 146 -8.34 -2.12 8.66
C MET A 146 -7.00 -1.67 9.24
N THR A 147 -6.93 -1.40 10.55
CA THR A 147 -5.66 -1.10 11.23
C THR A 147 -4.87 -2.35 11.61
N SER A 148 -5.30 -3.56 11.27
CA SER A 148 -4.53 -4.77 11.54
C SER A 148 -3.35 -4.91 10.57
N ALA A 149 -2.16 -5.27 11.07
CA ALA A 149 -1.01 -5.60 10.21
C ALA A 149 -1.26 -6.81 9.30
N SER A 150 -2.27 -7.62 9.61
CA SER A 150 -2.68 -8.76 8.80
C SER A 150 -3.58 -8.36 7.63
N VAL A 151 -4.02 -7.11 7.54
CA VAL A 151 -4.90 -6.64 6.46
C VAL A 151 -4.09 -5.91 5.40
N VAL A 152 -4.33 -6.26 4.13
CA VAL A 152 -3.84 -5.52 2.97
C VAL A 152 -5.00 -5.18 2.04
N LEU A 153 -4.94 -4.01 1.42
CA LEU A 153 -5.91 -3.59 0.42
C LEU A 153 -5.48 -4.09 -0.96
N ALA A 154 -6.41 -4.72 -1.67
CA ALA A 154 -6.12 -5.35 -2.95
C ALA A 154 -5.75 -4.33 -4.03
N ASP A 155 -6.46 -3.21 -4.07
CA ASP A 155 -6.38 -2.24 -5.16
C ASP A 155 -5.39 -1.10 -4.88
N ARG A 156 -4.34 -1.40 -4.09
CA ARG A 156 -3.33 -0.41 -3.69
C ARG A 156 -2.61 0.20 -4.90
N SER A 157 -2.17 -0.64 -5.83
CA SER A 157 -1.55 -0.21 -7.10
C SER A 157 -2.43 0.72 -7.94
N VAL A 158 -3.75 0.50 -7.93
CA VAL A 158 -4.71 1.36 -8.63
C VAL A 158 -4.76 2.74 -7.97
N ILE A 159 -4.82 2.77 -6.64
CA ILE A 159 -4.87 4.00 -5.86
C ILE A 159 -3.59 4.82 -6.05
N ASP A 160 -2.43 4.15 -6.04
CA ASP A 160 -1.14 4.79 -6.26
C ASP A 160 -1.04 5.38 -7.67
N ALA A 161 -1.45 4.63 -8.70
CA ALA A 161 -1.47 5.11 -10.08
C ALA A 161 -2.36 6.37 -10.28
N VAL A 162 -3.55 6.40 -9.65
CA VAL A 162 -4.44 7.57 -9.73
C VAL A 162 -3.81 8.81 -9.09
N ALA A 163 -3.18 8.63 -7.93
CA ALA A 163 -2.57 9.73 -7.19
C ALA A 163 -1.34 10.29 -7.92
N GLU A 164 -0.50 9.41 -8.48
CA GLU A 164 0.69 9.75 -9.26
C GLU A 164 0.35 10.21 -10.70
N ARG A 165 -0.91 10.04 -11.13
CA ARG A 165 -1.40 10.37 -12.47
C ARG A 165 -0.66 9.60 -13.58
N VAL A 166 -0.42 8.33 -13.32
CA VAL A 166 0.21 7.38 -14.24
C VAL A 166 -0.75 6.24 -14.58
N ASP A 167 -0.41 5.47 -15.60
CA ASP A 167 -1.11 4.21 -15.89
C ASP A 167 -0.80 3.18 -14.80
N ILE A 168 -1.77 2.30 -14.52
CA ILE A 168 -1.66 1.23 -13.52
C ILE A 168 -0.66 0.19 -14.03
N PRO A 169 0.46 -0.09 -13.33
CA PRO A 169 1.38 -1.14 -13.73
C PRO A 169 0.75 -2.53 -13.65
N VAL A 170 0.90 -3.35 -14.70
CA VAL A 170 0.34 -4.71 -14.75
C VAL A 170 1.30 -5.69 -14.06
N ASN A 171 1.31 -5.62 -12.72
CA ASN A 171 2.17 -6.45 -11.87
C ASN A 171 1.50 -7.77 -11.45
N ARG A 172 0.21 -7.91 -11.75
CA ARG A 172 -0.59 -9.10 -11.45
C ARG A 172 -1.56 -9.40 -12.59
N LEU A 173 -1.85 -10.68 -12.76
CA LEU A 173 -2.84 -11.19 -13.71
C LEU A 173 -3.56 -12.41 -13.11
N THR A 174 -4.78 -12.65 -13.56
CA THR A 174 -5.54 -13.87 -13.29
C THR A 174 -5.92 -14.52 -14.60
N VAL A 175 -5.69 -15.82 -14.71
CA VAL A 175 -6.19 -16.68 -15.77
C VAL A 175 -7.28 -17.55 -15.16
N ASP A 176 -8.51 -17.31 -15.59
CA ASP A 176 -9.67 -18.00 -15.00
C ASP A 176 -9.82 -19.45 -15.49
N HIS A 177 -10.88 -20.13 -15.06
CA HIS A 177 -11.13 -21.53 -15.41
C HIS A 177 -11.38 -21.76 -16.92
N VAL A 178 -11.80 -20.73 -17.66
CA VAL A 178 -12.02 -20.80 -19.12
C VAL A 178 -10.81 -20.32 -19.92
N GLY A 179 -9.79 -19.79 -19.24
CA GLY A 179 -8.54 -19.32 -19.83
C GLY A 179 -8.52 -17.83 -20.17
N ASP A 180 -9.51 -17.07 -19.73
CA ASP A 180 -9.53 -15.62 -19.91
C ASP A 180 -8.52 -14.96 -18.98
N VAL A 181 -7.74 -14.03 -19.54
CA VAL A 181 -6.75 -13.25 -18.78
C VAL A 181 -7.39 -11.95 -18.30
N ARG A 182 -7.26 -11.68 -17.00
CA ARG A 182 -7.83 -10.52 -16.29
C ARG A 182 -6.80 -9.89 -15.39
N TYR A 183 -7.00 -8.63 -15.01
CA TYR A 183 -6.13 -7.96 -14.03
C TYR A 183 -6.29 -8.55 -12.62
N TRP A 184 -7.54 -8.83 -12.22
CA TRP A 184 -7.90 -9.38 -10.92
C TRP A 184 -8.99 -10.46 -11.07
N PRO A 185 -9.13 -11.41 -10.13
CA PRO A 185 -10.21 -12.39 -10.17
C PRO A 185 -11.58 -11.70 -10.28
N HIS A 186 -12.39 -12.17 -11.23
CA HIS A 186 -13.77 -11.73 -11.47
C HIS A 186 -13.97 -10.26 -11.89
N GLU A 187 -12.91 -9.49 -12.09
CA GLU A 187 -13.03 -8.16 -12.70
C GLU A 187 -13.11 -8.25 -14.22
N PRO A 188 -13.92 -7.41 -14.89
CA PRO A 188 -13.84 -7.26 -16.33
C PRO A 188 -12.42 -6.86 -16.72
N SER A 189 -11.74 -7.63 -17.58
CA SER A 189 -10.42 -7.23 -18.07
C SER A 189 -10.58 -6.11 -19.09
N PRO A 190 -9.83 -5.01 -18.96
CA PRO A 190 -9.61 -4.13 -20.08
C PRO A 190 -8.91 -4.88 -21.21
N GLU A 191 -9.29 -4.56 -22.44
CA GLU A 191 -8.64 -5.15 -23.62
C GLU A 191 -7.12 -4.92 -23.56
N GLY A 192 -6.34 -5.99 -23.76
CA GLY A 192 -4.89 -5.91 -23.85
C GLY A 192 -4.10 -5.98 -22.53
N ALA A 193 -4.75 -6.14 -21.37
CA ALA A 193 -4.05 -6.26 -20.08
C ALA A 193 -2.99 -7.39 -20.05
N ALA A 194 -3.21 -8.48 -20.79
CA ALA A 194 -2.26 -9.58 -20.91
C ALA A 194 -0.96 -9.22 -21.66
N VAL A 195 -1.01 -8.17 -22.50
CA VAL A 195 0.02 -7.82 -23.47
C VAL A 195 0.78 -6.55 -23.07
N ASN A 196 0.08 -5.63 -22.39
CA ASN A 196 0.63 -4.34 -21.97
C ASN A 196 1.31 -4.43 -20.60
N GLU A 197 2.34 -3.62 -20.39
CA GLU A 197 3.04 -3.48 -19.10
C GLU A 197 2.33 -2.54 -18.13
N ALA A 198 1.44 -1.70 -18.67
CA ALA A 198 0.59 -0.79 -17.90
C ALA A 198 -0.79 -0.68 -18.54
N MET A 199 -1.79 -0.25 -17.76
CA MET A 199 -3.16 -0.07 -18.20
C MET A 199 -3.71 1.31 -17.77
N PRO A 200 -4.49 2.01 -18.61
CA PRO A 200 -5.07 3.29 -18.24
C PRO A 200 -5.98 3.18 -17.00
N THR A 201 -5.87 4.12 -16.06
CA THR A 201 -6.75 4.15 -14.86
C THR A 201 -8.23 4.18 -15.25
N ALA A 202 -8.58 4.98 -16.25
CA ALA A 202 -9.94 5.10 -16.75
C ALA A 202 -10.51 3.74 -17.24
N ALA A 203 -9.67 2.87 -17.80
CA ALA A 203 -10.10 1.55 -18.27
C ALA A 203 -10.42 0.61 -17.10
N TYR A 204 -9.65 0.68 -16.01
CA TYR A 204 -9.96 -0.03 -14.77
C TYR A 204 -11.27 0.47 -14.15
N PHE A 205 -11.42 1.79 -13.98
CA PHE A 205 -12.63 2.32 -13.35
C PHE A 205 -13.89 2.14 -14.19
N ALA A 206 -13.80 2.14 -15.53
CA ALA A 206 -14.92 1.84 -16.42
C ALA A 206 -15.59 0.49 -16.10
N ALA A 207 -14.84 -0.48 -15.58
CA ALA A 207 -15.33 -1.81 -15.22
C ALA A 207 -16.05 -1.87 -13.85
N ILE A 208 -15.83 -0.90 -12.96
CA ILE A 208 -16.30 -0.94 -11.57
C ILE A 208 -17.39 0.10 -11.29
N GLY A 209 -17.19 1.34 -11.74
CA GLY A 209 -18.08 2.45 -11.43
C GLY A 209 -17.83 3.75 -12.20
N GLY A 210 -17.01 3.67 -13.25
CA GLY A 210 -16.65 4.77 -14.14
C GLY A 210 -15.89 5.92 -13.47
N GLU A 211 -15.88 7.04 -14.18
CA GLU A 211 -15.19 8.28 -13.80
C GLU A 211 -15.60 8.79 -12.40
N ALA A 212 -16.86 8.57 -11.99
CA ALA A 212 -17.33 8.97 -10.67
C ALA A 212 -16.54 8.29 -9.54
N THR A 213 -16.11 7.04 -9.76
CA THR A 213 -15.33 6.27 -8.78
C THR A 213 -13.86 6.72 -8.79
N GLU A 214 -13.29 6.94 -9.97
CA GLU A 214 -11.93 7.48 -10.10
C GLU A 214 -11.78 8.85 -9.41
N ARG A 215 -12.80 9.71 -9.56
CA ARG A 215 -12.85 11.01 -8.90
C ARG A 215 -12.79 10.93 -7.38
N LEU A 216 -13.31 9.87 -6.75
CA LEU A 216 -13.25 9.72 -5.29
C LEU A 216 -11.82 9.75 -4.79
N VAL A 217 -10.91 9.06 -5.48
CA VAL A 217 -9.48 9.03 -5.14
C VAL A 217 -8.81 10.35 -5.54
N ARG A 218 -9.07 10.82 -6.76
CA ARG A 218 -8.41 12.01 -7.33
C ARG A 218 -8.70 13.30 -6.55
N GLU A 219 -9.92 13.44 -6.03
CA GLU A 219 -10.36 14.62 -5.28
C GLU A 219 -9.89 14.61 -3.81
N ARG A 220 -9.23 13.54 -3.35
CA ARG A 220 -8.79 13.36 -1.96
C ARG A 220 -7.28 13.17 -1.87
N PRO A 221 -6.49 14.26 -1.81
CA PRO A 221 -5.03 14.16 -1.65
C PRO A 221 -4.58 13.37 -0.41
N TRP A 222 -5.43 13.28 0.63
CA TRP A 222 -5.13 12.50 1.84
C TRP A 222 -5.32 10.98 1.68
N PHE A 223 -5.85 10.50 0.56
CA PHE A 223 -6.21 9.08 0.40
C PHE A 223 -5.00 8.14 0.48
N GLN A 224 -3.89 8.47 -0.20
CA GLN A 224 -2.66 7.69 -0.08
C GLN A 224 -2.11 7.72 1.34
N ARG A 225 -2.17 8.88 2.00
CA ARG A 225 -1.74 9.06 3.38
C ARG A 225 -2.61 8.27 4.36
N TYR A 226 -3.92 8.17 4.11
CA TYR A 226 -4.84 7.37 4.91
C TYR A 226 -4.46 5.89 4.87
N LEU A 227 -4.16 5.36 3.69
CA LEU A 227 -3.70 3.98 3.55
C LEU A 227 -2.33 3.74 4.19
N ALA A 228 -1.40 4.70 4.06
CA ALA A 228 -0.12 4.65 4.76
C ALA A 228 -0.32 4.66 6.29
N ALA A 229 -1.27 5.45 6.78
CA ALA A 229 -1.66 5.52 8.18
C ALA A 229 -2.19 4.18 8.70
N LEU A 230 -3.09 3.52 7.97
CA LEU A 230 -3.59 2.18 8.32
C LEU A 230 -2.43 1.18 8.48
N ARG A 231 -1.51 1.16 7.51
CA ARG A 231 -0.33 0.28 7.54
C ARG A 231 0.57 0.55 8.74
N VAL A 232 0.86 1.82 9.01
CA VAL A 232 1.73 2.20 10.14
C VAL A 232 1.08 1.87 11.48
N ILE A 233 -0.21 2.17 11.67
CA ILE A 233 -0.93 1.82 12.91
C ILE A 233 -0.89 0.30 13.15
N GLY A 234 -1.09 -0.51 12.11
CA GLY A 234 -1.04 -1.95 12.24
C GLY A 234 0.31 -2.48 12.64
N GLN A 235 1.40 -1.95 12.05
CA GLN A 235 2.75 -2.34 12.42
C GLN A 235 3.11 -1.97 13.86
N GLU A 236 2.52 -0.90 14.41
CA GLU A 236 2.74 -0.48 15.80
C GLU A 236 1.83 -1.19 16.83
N GLY A 237 1.06 -2.20 16.40
CA GLY A 237 0.20 -2.99 17.29
C GLY A 237 -1.19 -2.39 17.55
N GLY A 238 -1.61 -1.40 16.75
CA GLY A 238 -2.99 -0.89 16.73
C GLY A 238 -3.32 0.23 17.74
N GLY A 239 -4.49 0.85 17.53
CA GLY A 239 -5.40 1.50 18.50
C GLY A 239 -4.94 2.67 19.41
N ALA A 240 -3.64 2.93 19.60
CA ALA A 240 -3.16 3.90 20.59
C ALA A 240 -2.35 5.06 19.99
N TRP A 241 -2.06 5.01 18.70
CA TRP A 241 -1.26 6.03 18.01
C TRP A 241 -2.15 7.09 17.38
N SER A 242 -1.84 8.34 17.69
CA SER A 242 -2.37 9.48 16.94
C SER A 242 -1.47 9.74 15.73
N ILE A 243 -2.07 10.14 14.61
CA ILE A 243 -1.34 10.50 13.39
C ILE A 243 -1.59 11.96 13.10
N SER A 244 -0.50 12.68 12.83
CA SER A 244 -0.56 14.09 12.52
C SER A 244 -1.44 14.31 11.31
N GLY A 245 -2.51 15.05 11.58
CA GLY A 245 -3.41 15.49 10.57
C GLY A 245 -4.62 14.58 10.30
N PHE A 246 -4.82 13.55 11.11
CA PHE A 246 -6.05 12.77 11.17
C PHE A 246 -6.75 13.09 12.50
N GLY A 247 -7.74 14.00 12.46
CA GLY A 247 -8.48 14.51 13.63
C GLY A 247 -7.70 15.36 14.63
N ARG A 248 -6.37 15.18 14.70
CA ARG A 248 -5.51 15.82 15.69
C ARG A 248 -4.20 16.27 15.06
N THR A 249 -3.63 17.31 15.66
CA THR A 249 -2.28 17.77 15.42
C THR A 249 -1.57 17.89 16.76
N LEU A 250 -0.26 17.68 16.78
CA LEU A 250 0.56 17.78 17.97
C LEU A 250 0.60 19.22 18.50
N GLY A 251 0.63 20.19 17.59
CA GLY A 251 0.59 21.62 17.89
C GLY A 251 -0.79 22.20 18.20
N GLY A 252 -1.85 21.38 18.17
CA GLY A 252 -3.23 21.81 18.46
C GLY A 252 -3.87 22.73 17.42
N SER A 253 -3.19 22.98 16.30
CA SER A 253 -3.73 23.75 15.17
C SER A 253 -4.69 22.89 14.34
N ALA A 254 -5.66 23.52 13.67
CA ALA A 254 -6.50 22.78 12.72
C ALA A 254 -5.62 22.09 11.65
N PRO A 255 -5.90 20.83 11.27
CA PRO A 255 -5.26 20.19 10.13
C PRO A 255 -5.50 21.01 8.86
N HIS A 256 -4.51 21.15 7.97
CA HIS A 256 -4.72 21.78 6.68
C HIS A 256 -5.04 20.72 5.62
N PRO A 257 -6.27 20.71 5.03
CA PRO A 257 -6.60 19.79 3.96
C PRO A 257 -5.90 20.25 2.67
N GLY A 258 -4.73 19.69 2.35
CA GLY A 258 -4.08 19.92 1.05
C GLY A 258 -2.56 20.06 1.05
N SER A 259 -1.92 20.35 2.19
CA SER A 259 -0.48 20.64 2.24
C SER A 259 0.42 19.39 2.36
N ARG A 260 -0.17 18.20 2.38
CA ARG A 260 0.57 16.95 2.63
C ARG A 260 1.08 16.37 1.34
N THR A 261 2.18 16.92 0.85
CA THR A 261 2.84 16.51 -0.39
C THR A 261 3.73 15.29 -0.22
N THR A 262 4.09 14.93 1.01
CA THR A 262 5.08 13.88 1.29
C THR A 262 4.47 12.64 1.94
N GLY A 263 5.09 11.48 1.66
CA GLY A 263 4.64 10.18 2.16
C GLY A 263 4.85 9.97 3.66
N GLU A 264 5.68 10.78 4.32
CA GLU A 264 6.05 10.61 5.73
C GLU A 264 4.91 10.94 6.70
N LEU A 265 4.81 10.13 7.75
CA LEU A 265 3.82 10.26 8.81
C LEU A 265 4.50 10.61 10.13
N LEU A 266 4.04 11.68 10.77
CA LEU A 266 4.33 11.90 12.18
C LEU A 266 3.26 11.20 13.01
N ILE A 267 3.69 10.29 13.89
CA ILE A 267 2.81 9.59 14.82
C ILE A 267 3.25 9.84 16.27
N TRP A 268 2.32 9.82 17.20
CA TRP A 268 2.65 9.94 18.63
C TRP A 268 1.67 9.20 19.54
N ARG A 269 2.16 8.88 20.73
CA ARG A 269 1.38 8.38 21.87
C ARG A 269 2.06 8.87 23.13
N GLU A 270 1.31 9.50 24.03
CA GLU A 270 1.84 10.06 25.27
C GLU A 270 3.08 10.95 25.00
N ASP A 271 4.26 10.55 25.48
CA ASP A 271 5.53 11.27 25.29
C ASP A 271 6.40 10.70 24.14
N GLU A 272 5.92 9.69 23.43
CA GLU A 272 6.61 9.06 22.31
C GLU A 272 6.20 9.69 20.99
N HIS A 273 7.19 10.14 20.20
CA HIS A 273 6.99 10.82 18.92
C HIS A 273 7.90 10.19 17.86
N LEU A 274 7.31 9.75 16.75
CA LEU A 274 8.02 9.06 15.68
C LEU A 274 7.69 9.69 14.32
N LEU A 275 8.72 9.97 13.53
CA LEU A 275 8.58 10.18 12.10
C LEU A 275 8.76 8.84 11.40
N VAL A 276 7.78 8.46 10.58
CA VAL A 276 7.73 7.18 9.88
C VAL A 276 7.73 7.45 8.38
N GLU A 277 8.64 6.80 7.66
CA GLU A 277 8.59 6.71 6.21
C GLU A 277 7.88 5.39 5.86
N PRO A 278 6.63 5.43 5.38
CA PRO A 278 5.80 4.23 5.31
C PRO A 278 6.37 3.16 4.38
N ASP A 279 7.04 3.52 3.29
CA ASP A 279 7.43 2.59 2.23
C ASP A 279 8.71 1.82 2.58
N SER A 280 9.70 2.51 3.17
CA SER A 280 10.91 1.87 3.67
C SER A 280 10.73 1.23 5.05
N GLY A 281 9.70 1.66 5.80
CA GLY A 281 9.50 1.31 7.20
C GLY A 281 10.52 1.98 8.16
N ARG A 282 11.34 2.93 7.68
CA ARG A 282 12.29 3.65 8.54
C ARG A 282 11.53 4.50 9.55
N ARG A 283 12.08 4.54 10.78
CA ARG A 283 11.49 5.23 11.93
C ARG A 283 12.54 6.09 12.60
N PHE A 284 12.16 7.33 12.92
CA PHE A 284 13.02 8.29 13.59
C PHE A 284 12.36 8.77 14.87
N LYS A 285 13.00 8.51 16.01
CA LYS A 285 12.51 9.00 17.31
C LYS A 285 12.82 10.48 17.45
N LEU A 286 11.79 11.26 17.77
CA LEU A 286 11.88 12.71 17.89
C LEU A 286 11.64 13.15 19.35
N GLY A 287 12.30 14.23 19.74
CA GLY A 287 11.86 15.00 20.90
C GLY A 287 10.61 15.81 20.54
N ARG A 288 9.79 16.17 21.55
CA ARG A 288 8.52 16.89 21.34
C ARG A 288 8.66 18.16 20.50
N GLU A 289 9.64 19.01 20.79
CA GLU A 289 9.85 20.25 20.02
C GLU A 289 10.21 19.96 18.55
N THR A 290 11.04 18.94 18.31
CA THR A 290 11.39 18.50 16.96
C THR A 290 10.16 17.93 16.24
N ALA A 291 9.32 17.17 16.93
CA ALA A 291 8.07 16.66 16.37
C ALA A 291 7.10 17.78 15.97
N ILE A 292 6.99 18.84 16.78
CA ILE A 292 6.18 20.02 16.43
C ILE A 292 6.76 20.73 15.19
N ALA A 293 8.09 20.86 15.09
CA ALA A 293 8.72 21.45 13.91
C ALA A 293 8.53 20.59 12.65
N VAL A 294 8.63 19.26 12.78
CA VAL A 294 8.33 18.31 11.69
C VAL A 294 6.86 18.38 11.27
N GLU A 295 5.92 18.40 12.21
CA GLU A 295 4.49 18.60 11.89
C GLU A 295 4.27 19.90 11.13
N ALA A 296 4.92 20.98 11.56
CA ALA A 296 4.79 22.27 10.89
C ALA A 296 5.30 22.22 9.45
N LEU A 297 6.39 21.48 9.18
CA LEU A 297 6.91 21.25 7.83
C LEU A 297 5.99 20.37 6.97
N LEU A 298 5.37 19.34 7.56
CA LEU A 298 4.46 18.43 6.85
C LEU A 298 3.11 19.08 6.49
N GLU A 299 2.73 20.16 7.19
CA GLU A 299 1.42 20.82 7.06
C GLU A 299 1.51 22.21 6.40
N ALA A 300 2.69 22.65 5.96
CA ALA A 300 2.90 23.99 5.42
C ALA A 300 3.44 23.99 3.99
N ASP A 301 2.81 24.82 3.14
CA ASP A 301 3.19 25.01 1.73
C ASP A 301 4.39 25.94 1.55
N THR A 302 4.84 26.63 2.61
CA THR A 302 6.02 27.50 2.60
C THR A 302 6.78 27.40 3.91
N LEU A 303 8.08 27.69 3.88
CA LEU A 303 8.91 27.68 5.07
C LEU A 303 8.42 28.71 6.11
N ASP A 304 7.98 29.89 5.65
CA ASP A 304 7.40 30.91 6.53
C ASP A 304 6.12 30.43 7.22
N ALA A 305 5.24 29.73 6.48
CA ALA A 305 4.04 29.13 7.06
C ALA A 305 4.40 28.03 8.09
N ALA A 306 5.44 27.25 7.85
CA ALA A 306 5.95 26.27 8.82
C ALA A 306 6.46 26.96 10.10
N VAL A 307 7.20 28.06 9.97
CA VAL A 307 7.69 28.86 11.10
C VAL A 307 6.52 29.43 11.92
N ASP A 308 5.52 30.02 11.27
CA ASP A 308 4.38 30.61 11.96
C ASP A 308 3.52 29.54 12.65
N ARG A 309 3.34 28.37 12.03
CA ARG A 309 2.66 27.22 12.62
C ARG A 309 3.41 26.66 13.83
N GLY A 310 4.73 26.47 13.70
CA GLY A 310 5.59 26.04 14.81
C GLY A 310 5.56 27.01 15.99
N ALA A 311 5.58 28.32 15.71
CA ALA A 311 5.47 29.35 16.74
C ALA A 311 4.10 29.33 17.43
N SER A 312 3.01 29.15 16.66
CA SER A 312 1.65 29.02 17.19
C SER A 312 1.47 27.78 18.06
N ALA A 313 2.22 26.72 17.77
CA ALA A 313 2.29 25.49 18.55
C ALA A 313 3.21 25.58 19.79
N GLY A 314 3.74 26.77 20.10
CA GLY A 314 4.52 27.03 21.32
C GLY A 314 6.04 26.96 21.15
N LEU A 315 6.57 26.78 19.93
CA LEU A 315 8.01 26.88 19.71
C LEU A 315 8.48 28.34 19.83
N ALA A 316 9.65 28.55 20.44
CA ALA A 316 10.23 29.89 20.54
C ALA A 316 10.51 30.48 19.15
N ARG A 317 9.86 31.60 18.80
CA ARG A 317 9.98 32.23 17.48
C ARG A 317 11.40 32.68 17.14
N ARG A 318 12.18 33.09 18.15
CA ARG A 318 13.58 33.52 17.96
C ARG A 318 14.42 32.36 17.42
N GLY A 319 14.95 32.53 16.22
CA GLY A 319 15.78 31.52 15.55
C GLY A 319 15.02 30.28 15.05
N LEU A 320 13.67 30.30 15.06
CA LEU A 320 12.88 29.16 14.60
C LEU A 320 13.11 28.85 13.12
N HIS A 321 13.17 29.89 12.27
CA HIS A 321 13.47 29.73 10.85
C HIS A 321 14.76 28.92 10.62
N GLN A 322 15.88 29.34 11.22
CA GLN A 322 17.15 28.62 11.10
C GLN A 322 17.04 27.17 11.59
N ARG A 323 16.39 26.95 12.75
CA ARG A 323 16.23 25.60 13.30
C ARG A 323 15.41 24.68 12.39
N ILE A 324 14.36 25.21 11.75
CA ILE A 324 13.54 24.45 10.80
C ILE A 324 14.36 24.12 9.54
N THR A 325 15.10 25.09 8.99
CA THR A 325 16.00 24.86 7.84
C THR A 325 17.08 23.82 8.17
N ASP A 326 17.74 23.92 9.33
CA ASP A 326 18.75 22.95 9.76
C ASP A 326 18.15 21.56 9.96
N LEU A 327 16.92 21.47 10.46
CA LEU A 327 16.19 20.21 10.62
C LEU A 327 15.87 19.57 9.25
N GLN A 328 15.41 20.35 8.27
CA GLN A 328 15.19 19.85 6.91
C GLN A 328 16.48 19.29 6.31
N GLY A 329 17.60 20.02 6.43
CA GLY A 329 18.91 19.54 5.95
C GLY A 329 19.32 18.22 6.58
N ARG A 330 19.17 18.09 7.91
CA ARG A 330 19.50 16.85 8.63
C ARG A 330 18.62 15.67 8.25
N LEU A 331 17.35 15.91 7.93
CA LEU A 331 16.44 14.88 7.46
C LEU A 331 16.79 14.46 6.03
N ALA A 332 17.13 15.42 5.16
CA ALA A 332 17.60 15.14 3.81
C ALA A 332 18.89 14.31 3.80
N ASP A 333 19.83 14.57 4.73
CA ASP A 333 21.07 13.79 4.88
C ASP A 333 20.82 12.31 5.20
N VAL A 334 19.69 12.00 5.84
CA VAL A 334 19.25 10.62 6.10
C VAL A 334 18.23 10.13 5.07
N GLY A 335 18.04 10.86 3.97
CA GLY A 335 17.15 10.51 2.86
C GLY A 335 15.67 10.66 3.19
N VAL A 336 15.30 11.60 4.04
CA VAL A 336 13.91 11.97 4.35
C VAL A 336 13.67 13.39 3.86
N ALA A 337 12.80 13.57 2.87
CA ALA A 337 12.55 14.85 2.24
C ALA A 337 11.19 15.40 2.71
N ILE A 338 11.21 16.39 3.60
CA ILE A 338 9.98 17.01 4.13
C ILE A 338 9.92 18.52 3.89
N GLY A 339 8.71 19.01 3.67
CA GLY A 339 8.42 20.43 3.52
C GLY A 339 8.31 20.90 2.07
N PRO A 340 8.09 22.20 1.87
CA PRO A 340 7.63 22.75 0.60
C PRO A 340 8.65 22.70 -0.55
N GLU A 341 9.94 22.62 -0.22
CA GLU A 341 11.00 22.44 -1.21
C GLU A 341 11.15 20.98 -1.66
N ALA A 342 10.59 20.01 -0.91
CA ALA A 342 10.60 18.59 -1.28
C ALA A 342 9.56 18.25 -2.36
N ALA A 343 8.52 19.07 -2.53
CA ALA A 343 7.46 18.86 -3.52
C ALA A 343 7.84 19.28 -4.96
N ALA A 344 9.06 19.82 -5.15
CA ALA A 344 9.55 20.35 -6.42
C ALA A 344 10.58 19.43 -7.12
N VAL A 345 10.79 18.21 -6.62
CA VAL A 345 11.69 17.19 -7.18
C VAL A 345 10.88 16.05 -7.76
#